data_AF-A0A925QRD5-F1
#
_entry.id   AF-A0A925QRD5-F1
#
_cell.length_a   1.000
_cell.length_b   1.000
_cell.length_c   1.000
_cell.angle_alpha   90.00
_cell.angle_beta   90.00
_cell.angle_gamma   90.00
#
_symmetry.space_group_name_H-M   'P 1'
#
loop_
_entity.id
_entity.type
_entity.pdbx_description
1 polymer ?
#
loop_
_entity_poly.entity_id
_entity_poly.type
_entity_poly.pdbx_seq_one_letter_code
_entity_poly.pdbx_strand_id
1 'polypeptide(L)'
;MSFRSWVTFITLILLGLVIYFGWPEITQAFGLFGKINPWIWSLLIPVQLFSYYATGGMIFSYLRSKGNLKTTSHWQMTRMALELNFVNHIMPSGGAAGFSYLGWVLSRHGVRPGRATMAQIIRFALTFISFVLILVVAVIGLTLDHQINRTIIVISIVLALAAVGGTALAIYIIG
;
A
#
# COMPACT_ATOMS: atom_id res chain seq x y z
N MET A 1 -24.70 -7.60 21.56
CA MET A 1 -24.02 -7.20 20.30
C MET A 1 -22.63 -7.82 20.28
N SER A 2 -22.18 -8.36 19.14
CA SER A 2 -20.83 -8.97 19.01
C SER A 2 -19.76 -7.88 18.95
N PHE A 3 -18.52 -8.19 19.38
CA PHE A 3 -17.34 -7.34 19.19
C PHE A 3 -17.21 -6.84 17.74
N ARG A 4 -17.48 -7.72 16.76
CA ARG A 4 -17.48 -7.36 15.33
C ARG A 4 -18.49 -6.26 15.02
N SER A 5 -19.69 -6.34 15.58
CA SER A 5 -20.76 -5.34 15.37
C SER A 5 -20.37 -3.97 15.93
N TRP A 6 -19.72 -3.93 17.10
CA TRP A 6 -19.23 -2.69 17.70
C TRP A 6 -18.13 -2.04 16.85
N VAL A 7 -17.15 -2.83 16.40
CA VAL A 7 -16.10 -2.35 15.49
C VAL A 7 -16.71 -1.78 14.22
N THR A 8 -17.61 -2.50 13.56
CA THR A 8 -18.30 -2.02 12.35
C THR A 8 -19.07 -0.72 12.61
N PHE A 9 -19.82 -0.64 13.71
CA PHE A 9 -20.58 0.56 14.05
C PHE A 9 -19.68 1.78 14.27
N ILE A 10 -18.59 1.61 15.03
CA ILE A 10 -17.58 2.66 15.23
C ILE A 10 -16.96 3.06 13.90
N THR A 11 -16.56 2.10 13.05
CA THR A 11 -15.97 2.40 11.73
C THR A 11 -16.93 3.21 10.87
N LEU A 12 -18.23 2.89 10.86
CA LEU A 12 -19.23 3.64 10.11
C LEU A 12 -19.41 5.07 10.64
N ILE A 13 -19.41 5.26 11.96
CA ILE A 13 -19.46 6.60 12.56
C ILE A 13 -18.22 7.40 12.18
N LEU A 14 -17.03 6.82 12.32
CA LEU A 14 -15.77 7.48 11.96
C LEU A 14 -15.75 7.86 10.48
N LEU A 15 -16.22 6.97 9.59
CA LEU A 15 -16.35 7.27 8.16
C LEU A 15 -17.30 8.45 7.93
N GLY A 16 -18.45 8.48 8.60
CA GLY A 16 -19.39 9.61 8.53
C GLY A 16 -18.78 10.93 9.00
N LEU A 17 -18.03 10.91 10.10
CA LEU A 17 -17.33 12.10 10.61
C LEU A 17 -16.26 12.59 9.64
N VAL A 18 -15.45 11.69 9.06
CA VAL A 18 -14.44 12.04 8.06
C VAL A 18 -15.09 12.70 6.84
N ILE A 19 -16.20 12.15 6.34
CA ILE A 19 -16.93 12.73 5.21
C ILE A 19 -17.52 14.09 5.58
N TYR A 20 -18.14 14.21 6.75
CA TYR A 20 -18.77 15.44 7.20
C TYR A 20 -17.76 16.58 7.35
N PHE A 21 -16.65 16.33 8.07
CA PHE A 21 -15.60 17.33 8.26
C PHE A 21 -14.80 17.62 6.99
N GLY A 22 -14.59 16.61 6.14
CA GLY A 22 -13.91 16.75 4.85
C GLY A 22 -14.81 17.21 3.70
N TRP A 23 -16.09 17.50 3.94
CA TRP A 23 -17.04 17.85 2.90
C TRP A 23 -16.63 19.10 2.09
N PRO A 24 -16.17 20.20 2.74
CA PRO A 24 -15.70 21.38 2.02
C PRO A 24 -14.55 21.03 1.04
N GLU A 25 -13.58 20.25 1.49
CA GLU A 25 -12.43 19.82 0.69
C GLU A 25 -12.87 18.92 -0.47
N ILE A 26 -13.81 18.01 -0.23
CA ILE A 26 -14.38 17.13 -1.28
C ILE A 26 -15.06 17.99 -2.36
N THR A 27 -15.93 18.92 -1.96
CA THR A 27 -16.64 19.79 -2.93
C THR A 27 -15.68 20.70 -3.70
N GLN A 28 -14.64 21.22 -3.03
CA GLN A 28 -13.59 21.99 -3.68
C GLN A 28 -12.82 21.15 -4.69
N ALA A 29 -12.42 19.92 -4.32
CA ALA A 29 -11.72 19.00 -5.21
C ALA A 29 -12.59 18.66 -6.44
N PHE A 30 -13.89 18.42 -6.27
CA PHE A 30 -14.83 18.22 -7.38
C PHE A 30 -14.90 19.44 -8.31
N GLY A 31 -14.90 20.66 -7.77
CA GLY A 31 -14.85 21.87 -8.59
C GLY A 31 -13.53 22.03 -9.36
N LEU A 32 -12.43 21.49 -8.83
CA LEU A 32 -11.12 21.51 -9.47
C LEU A 32 -10.95 20.43 -10.54
N PHE A 33 -11.72 19.33 -10.49
CA PHE A 33 -11.65 18.25 -11.48
C PHE A 33 -11.83 18.74 -12.93
N GLY A 34 -12.74 19.69 -13.16
CA GLY A 34 -12.96 20.29 -14.48
C GLY A 34 -11.82 21.18 -14.98
N LYS A 35 -10.83 21.50 -14.14
CA LYS A 35 -9.67 22.33 -14.47
C LYS A 35 -8.38 21.51 -14.64
N ILE A 36 -8.45 20.20 -14.45
CA ILE A 36 -7.27 19.33 -14.52
C ILE A 36 -6.85 19.18 -15.99
N ASN A 37 -5.56 19.34 -16.25
CA ASN A 37 -4.99 19.05 -17.56
C ASN A 37 -5.10 17.54 -17.84
N PRO A 38 -5.87 17.11 -18.87
CA PRO A 38 -6.07 15.70 -19.17
C PRO A 38 -4.77 14.96 -19.50
N TRP A 39 -3.75 15.67 -20.01
CA TRP A 39 -2.44 15.04 -20.24
C TRP A 39 -1.76 14.64 -18.93
N ILE A 40 -1.73 15.53 -17.94
CA ILE A 40 -1.15 15.24 -16.62
C ILE A 40 -1.95 14.11 -15.94
N TRP A 41 -3.27 14.12 -16.08
CA TRP A 41 -4.12 13.08 -15.52
C TRP A 41 -3.85 11.70 -16.15
N SER A 42 -3.64 11.66 -17.46
CA SER A 42 -3.31 10.41 -18.16
C SER A 42 -1.99 9.80 -17.70
N LEU A 43 -1.01 10.61 -17.25
CA LEU A 43 0.28 10.14 -16.73
C LEU A 43 0.13 9.39 -15.40
N LEU A 44 -0.97 9.58 -14.67
CA LEU A 44 -1.24 8.80 -13.46
C LEU A 44 -1.39 7.30 -13.76
N ILE A 45 -1.94 6.95 -14.93
CA ILE A 45 -2.13 5.55 -15.34
C ILE A 45 -0.79 4.80 -15.48
N PRO A 46 0.18 5.25 -16.31
CA PRO A 46 1.47 4.55 -16.42
C PRO A 46 2.26 4.60 -15.11
N VAL A 47 2.20 5.71 -14.35
CA VAL A 47 2.85 5.79 -13.03
C VAL A 47 2.28 4.73 -12.08
N GLN A 48 0.95 4.54 -12.07
CA GLN A 48 0.32 3.55 -11.22
C GLN A 48 0.67 2.12 -11.64
N LEU A 49 0.66 1.84 -12.95
CA LEU A 49 1.09 0.53 -13.48
C LEU A 49 2.55 0.23 -13.14
N PHE A 50 3.43 1.23 -13.26
CA PHE A 50 4.84 1.10 -12.88
C PHE A 50 5.00 0.85 -11.38
N SER A 51 4.23 1.55 -10.55
CA SER A 51 4.22 1.34 -9.09
C SER A 51 3.81 -0.09 -8.73
N TYR A 52 2.76 -0.62 -9.36
CA TYR A 52 2.34 -2.01 -9.14
C TYR A 52 3.35 -3.03 -9.64
N TYR A 53 3.97 -2.77 -10.79
CA TYR A 53 5.06 -3.59 -11.32
C TYR A 53 6.26 -3.63 -10.37
N ALA A 54 6.74 -2.47 -9.93
CA ALA A 54 7.88 -2.36 -9.00
C ALA A 54 7.56 -3.05 -7.66
N THR A 55 6.37 -2.83 -7.13
CA THR A 55 5.92 -3.47 -5.88
C THR A 55 5.83 -4.98 -6.00
N GLY A 56 5.32 -5.49 -7.12
CA GLY A 56 5.30 -6.92 -7.42
C GLY A 56 6.70 -7.51 -7.60
N GLY A 57 7.60 -6.76 -8.23
CA GLY A 57 9.00 -7.11 -8.43
C GLY A 57 9.72 -7.48 -7.13
N MET A 58 9.39 -6.83 -6.01
CA MET A 58 9.95 -7.15 -4.69
C MET A 58 9.65 -8.60 -4.26
N ILE A 59 8.39 -9.03 -4.35
CA ILE A 59 7.96 -10.40 -4.01
C ILE A 59 8.67 -11.41 -4.90
N PHE A 60 8.64 -11.18 -6.21
CA PHE A 60 9.11 -12.18 -7.16
C PHE A 60 10.62 -12.29 -7.21
N SER A 61 11.35 -11.18 -7.01
CA SER A 61 12.81 -11.20 -6.89
C SER A 61 13.24 -12.00 -5.66
N TYR A 62 12.53 -11.83 -4.53
CA TYR A 62 12.74 -12.66 -3.35
C TYR A 62 12.49 -14.14 -3.64
N LEU A 63 11.32 -14.50 -4.19
CA LEU A 63 10.98 -15.90 -4.48
C LEU A 63 11.96 -16.54 -5.48
N ARG A 64 12.43 -15.79 -6.48
CA ARG A 64 13.41 -16.24 -7.47
C ARG A 64 14.78 -16.52 -6.85
N SER A 65 15.23 -15.66 -5.92
CA SER A 65 16.48 -15.90 -5.18
C SER A 65 16.41 -17.14 -4.27
N LYS A 66 15.21 -17.51 -3.79
CA LYS A 66 14.95 -18.75 -3.04
C LYS A 66 14.64 -19.96 -3.92
N GLY A 67 14.83 -19.82 -5.24
CA GLY A 67 14.71 -20.88 -6.21
C GLY A 67 13.28 -21.22 -6.65
N ASN A 68 12.28 -20.46 -6.23
CA ASN A 68 10.91 -20.55 -6.75
C ASN A 68 10.75 -19.71 -8.03
N LEU A 69 9.70 -19.96 -8.80
CA LEU A 69 9.31 -19.13 -9.96
C LEU A 69 10.42 -18.92 -11.02
N LYS A 70 11.44 -19.79 -11.08
CA LYS A 70 12.56 -19.64 -12.04
C LYS A 70 12.11 -19.67 -13.50
N THR A 71 11.08 -20.48 -13.77
CA THR A 71 10.48 -20.69 -15.09
C THR A 71 9.32 -19.73 -15.39
N THR A 72 8.88 -18.96 -14.40
CA THR A 72 7.80 -17.98 -14.57
C THR A 72 8.34 -16.77 -15.33
N SER A 73 7.61 -16.30 -16.34
CA SER A 73 8.03 -15.14 -17.12
C SER A 73 7.80 -13.83 -16.36
N HIS A 74 8.55 -12.78 -16.71
CA HIS A 74 8.35 -11.44 -16.15
C HIS A 74 6.92 -10.92 -16.37
N TRP A 75 6.29 -11.30 -17.49
CA TRP A 75 4.90 -10.95 -17.78
C TRP A 75 3.91 -11.65 -16.85
N GLN A 76 4.09 -12.95 -16.61
CA GLN A 76 3.26 -13.70 -15.66
C GLN A 76 3.37 -13.13 -14.24
N MET A 77 4.59 -12.78 -13.83
CA MET A 77 4.83 -12.08 -12.56
C MET A 77 4.10 -10.73 -12.49
N THR A 78 4.23 -9.91 -13.54
CA THR A 78 3.54 -8.61 -13.62
C THR A 78 2.03 -8.77 -13.52
N ARG A 79 1.47 -9.74 -14.24
CA ARG A 79 0.03 -10.06 -14.17
C ARG A 79 -0.39 -10.44 -12.76
N MET A 80 0.33 -11.33 -12.08
CA MET A 80 0.03 -11.71 -10.69
C MET A 80 0.10 -10.50 -9.73
N ALA A 81 1.03 -9.57 -9.95
CA ALA A 81 1.11 -8.33 -9.17
C ALA A 81 -0.09 -7.41 -9.41
N LEU A 82 -0.54 -7.28 -10.66
CA LEU A 82 -1.73 -6.49 -10.99
C LEU A 82 -3.00 -7.12 -10.39
N GLU A 83 -3.15 -8.44 -10.49
CA GLU A 83 -4.25 -9.18 -9.86
C GLU A 83 -4.26 -8.99 -8.33
N LEU A 84 -3.09 -9.09 -7.67
CA LEU A 84 -2.97 -8.81 -6.25
C LEU A 84 -3.40 -7.39 -5.88
N ASN A 85 -2.95 -6.38 -6.64
CA ASN A 85 -3.33 -4.99 -6.39
C ASN A 85 -4.81 -4.76 -6.62
N PHE A 86 -5.39 -5.35 -7.67
CA PHE A 86 -6.83 -5.32 -7.95
C PHE A 86 -7.65 -5.89 -6.79
N VAL A 87 -7.29 -7.08 -6.29
CA VAL A 87 -7.96 -7.71 -5.14
C VAL A 87 -7.87 -6.83 -3.89
N ASN A 88 -6.69 -6.24 -3.62
CA ASN A 88 -6.52 -5.35 -2.47
C ASN A 88 -7.38 -4.08 -2.54
N HIS A 89 -7.68 -3.58 -3.74
CA HIS A 89 -8.48 -2.35 -3.90
C HIS A 89 -9.98 -2.60 -3.95
N ILE A 90 -10.42 -3.73 -4.53
CA ILE A 90 -11.87 -4.04 -4.61
C ILE A 90 -12.39 -4.69 -3.33
N MET A 91 -11.55 -5.46 -2.63
CA MET A 91 -11.94 -6.10 -1.37
C MET A 91 -11.38 -5.31 -0.18
N PRO A 92 -12.19 -4.44 0.46
CA PRO A 92 -11.76 -3.63 1.61
C PRO A 92 -11.60 -4.51 2.85
N SER A 93 -10.53 -5.29 2.87
CA SER A 93 -10.25 -6.35 3.84
C SER A 93 -9.03 -6.04 4.71
N GLY A 94 -8.48 -4.83 4.61
CA GLY A 94 -7.22 -4.46 5.27
C GLY A 94 -6.03 -5.30 4.81
N GLY A 95 -6.05 -5.80 3.57
CA GLY A 95 -4.98 -6.62 3.00
C GLY A 95 -5.15 -8.14 3.17
N ALA A 96 -6.12 -8.61 3.95
CA ALA A 96 -6.35 -10.05 4.15
C ALA A 96 -6.76 -10.78 2.86
N ALA A 97 -7.58 -10.14 2.01
CA ALA A 97 -7.99 -10.70 0.73
C ALA A 97 -6.80 -10.84 -0.24
N GLY A 98 -5.96 -9.81 -0.37
CA GLY A 98 -4.78 -9.89 -1.22
C GLY A 98 -3.74 -10.87 -0.68
N PHE A 99 -3.58 -10.96 0.64
CA PHE A 99 -2.70 -11.95 1.26
C PHE A 99 -3.14 -13.38 0.93
N SER A 100 -4.44 -13.66 1.10
CA SER A 100 -5.04 -14.97 0.79
C SER A 100 -4.96 -15.30 -0.70
N TYR A 101 -5.27 -14.31 -1.55
CA TYR A 101 -5.17 -14.45 -3.01
C TYR A 101 -3.75 -14.80 -3.45
N LEU A 102 -2.75 -14.07 -2.98
CA LEU A 102 -1.37 -14.33 -3.36
C LEU A 102 -0.91 -15.72 -2.87
N GLY A 103 -1.29 -16.12 -1.65
CA GLY A 103 -1.00 -17.46 -1.15
C GLY A 103 -1.58 -18.55 -2.07
N TRP A 104 -2.83 -18.38 -2.50
CA TRP A 104 -3.49 -19.30 -3.43
C TRP A 104 -2.82 -19.31 -4.82
N VAL A 105 -2.56 -18.15 -5.44
CA VAL A 105 -1.89 -18.07 -6.74
C VAL A 105 -0.51 -18.71 -6.69
N LEU A 106 0.30 -18.36 -5.67
CA LEU A 106 1.66 -18.89 -5.53
C LEU A 106 1.67 -20.41 -5.28
N SER A 107 0.65 -20.95 -4.61
CA SER A 107 0.51 -22.41 -4.42
C SER A 107 0.37 -23.16 -5.75
N ARG A 108 -0.35 -22.57 -6.73
CA ARG A 108 -0.47 -23.10 -8.10
C ARG A 108 0.85 -23.09 -8.87
N HIS A 109 1.80 -22.27 -8.43
CA HIS A 109 3.16 -22.20 -8.96
C HIS A 109 4.19 -22.96 -8.10
N GLY A 110 3.74 -23.86 -7.22
CA GLY A 110 4.61 -24.73 -6.42
C GLY A 110 5.35 -24.02 -5.27
N VAL A 111 4.91 -22.83 -4.87
CA VAL A 111 5.48 -22.13 -3.72
C VAL A 111 4.82 -22.63 -2.43
N ARG A 112 5.63 -23.05 -1.45
CA ARG A 112 5.13 -23.50 -0.15
C ARG A 112 4.46 -22.35 0.61
N PRO A 113 3.37 -22.58 1.36
CA PRO A 113 2.65 -21.53 2.10
C PRO A 113 3.55 -20.66 3.00
N GLY A 114 4.52 -21.26 3.70
CA GLY A 114 5.48 -20.52 4.52
C GLY A 114 6.36 -19.55 3.72
N ARG A 115 6.77 -19.92 2.49
CA ARG A 115 7.53 -19.02 1.61
C ARG A 115 6.66 -17.90 1.04
N ALA A 116 5.41 -18.19 0.70
CA ALA A 116 4.46 -17.18 0.26
C ALA A 116 4.18 -16.14 1.37
N THR A 117 4.06 -16.60 2.62
CA THR A 117 3.94 -15.75 3.81
C THR A 117 5.17 -14.86 3.98
N MET A 118 6.38 -15.44 3.94
CA MET A 118 7.62 -14.67 4.03
C MET A 118 7.76 -13.63 2.90
N ALA A 119 7.34 -13.97 1.68
CA ALA A 119 7.36 -13.03 0.57
C ALA A 119 6.43 -11.82 0.79
N GLN A 120 5.29 -12.02 1.47
CA GLN A 120 4.39 -10.93 1.87
C GLN A 120 4.98 -10.06 2.98
N ILE A 121 5.60 -10.68 4.00
CA ILE A 121 6.29 -9.93 5.08
C ILE A 121 7.35 -9.01 4.47
N ILE A 122 8.16 -9.55 3.56
CA ILE A 122 9.21 -8.79 2.86
C ILE A 122 8.59 -7.65 2.05
N ARG A 123 7.49 -7.91 1.32
CA ARG A 123 6.77 -6.84 0.62
C ARG A 123 6.35 -5.73 1.56
N PHE A 124 5.68 -6.04 2.67
CA PHE A 124 5.23 -5.01 3.62
C PHE A 124 6.40 -4.25 4.22
N ALA A 125 7.43 -4.95 4.70
CA ALA A 125 8.62 -4.32 5.27
C ALA A 125 9.31 -3.39 4.26
N LEU A 126 9.54 -3.85 3.03
CA LEU A 126 10.16 -3.03 1.99
C LEU A 126 9.28 -1.86 1.56
N THR A 127 7.95 -2.03 1.50
CA THR A 127 7.02 -0.93 1.21
C THR A 127 7.08 0.14 2.30
N PHE A 128 7.08 -0.25 3.58
CA PHE A 128 7.17 0.71 4.69
C PHE A 128 8.54 1.39 4.75
N ILE A 129 9.63 0.65 4.54
CA ILE A 129 10.98 1.23 4.45
C ILE A 129 11.04 2.24 3.29
N SER A 130 10.53 1.86 2.11
CA SER A 130 10.49 2.77 0.95
C SER A 130 9.66 4.01 1.24
N PHE A 131 8.53 3.86 1.93
CA PHE A 131 7.69 4.99 2.35
C PHE A 131 8.43 5.92 3.31
N VAL A 132 9.13 5.40 4.33
CA VAL A 132 9.92 6.21 5.28
C VAL A 132 11.04 6.94 4.55
N LEU A 133 11.74 6.29 3.61
CA LEU A 133 12.79 6.93 2.83
C LEU A 133 12.25 8.08 1.97
N ILE A 134 11.14 7.86 1.26
CA ILE A 134 10.48 8.90 0.47
C ILE A 134 10.00 10.04 1.38
N LEU A 135 9.45 9.73 2.55
CA LEU A 135 8.99 10.71 3.52
C LEU A 135 10.14 11.59 4.03
N VAL A 136 11.30 11.00 4.34
CA VAL A 136 12.50 11.75 4.75
C VAL A 136 12.94 12.70 3.63
N VAL A 137 13.03 12.21 2.38
CA VAL A 137 13.40 13.05 1.23
C VAL A 137 12.39 14.19 1.04
N ALA A 138 11.10 13.90 1.15
CA ALA A 138 10.04 14.91 1.04
C ALA A 138 10.13 15.98 2.13
N VAL A 139 10.37 15.58 3.40
CA VAL A 139 10.56 16.52 4.50
C VAL A 139 11.80 17.38 4.30
N ILE A 140 12.91 16.82 3.82
CA ILE A 140 14.11 17.60 3.48
C ILE A 140 13.78 18.63 2.40
N GLY A 141 13.11 18.21 1.31
CA GLY A 141 12.71 19.11 0.23
C GLY A 141 11.84 20.27 0.72
N LEU A 142 10.81 19.98 1.51
CA LEU A 142 9.94 21.01 2.10
C LEU A 142 10.70 21.94 3.07
N THR A 143 11.73 21.43 3.75
CA THR A 143 12.58 22.23 4.64
C THR A 143 13.35 23.28 3.84
N LEU A 144 13.90 22.87 2.69
CA LEU A 144 14.66 23.75 1.80
C LEU A 144 13.76 24.81 1.14
N ASP A 145 12.52 24.46 0.81
CA ASP A 145 11.53 25.37 0.24
C ASP A 145 10.93 26.36 1.27
N HIS A 146 11.34 26.27 2.55
CA HIS A 146 10.81 27.09 3.66
C HIS A 146 9.28 26.97 3.85
N GLN A 147 8.64 25.94 3.30
CA GLN A 147 7.18 25.71 3.38
C GLN A 147 6.79 24.81 4.56
N ILE A 148 7.70 24.56 5.49
CA ILE A 148 7.44 23.66 6.61
C ILE A 148 6.66 24.36 7.73
N ASN A 149 5.46 23.84 7.98
CA ASN A 149 4.68 24.11 9.19
C ASN A 149 4.96 23.03 10.25
N ARG A 150 4.96 23.42 11.54
CA ARG A 150 5.07 22.51 12.69
C ARG A 150 4.09 21.34 12.62
N THR A 151 2.87 21.56 12.13
CA THR A 151 1.87 20.50 11.96
C THR A 151 2.33 19.43 10.96
N ILE A 152 2.95 19.84 9.85
CA ILE A 152 3.46 18.91 8.82
C ILE A 152 4.60 18.07 9.40
N ILE A 153 5.50 18.68 10.19
CA ILE A 153 6.58 17.93 10.87
C ILE A 153 5.98 16.87 11.80
N VAL A 154 5.01 17.25 12.64
CA VAL A 154 4.39 16.31 13.60
C VAL A 154 3.71 15.15 12.87
N ILE A 155 2.92 15.45 11.83
CA ILE A 155 2.26 14.40 11.03
C ILE A 155 3.30 13.47 10.40
N SER A 156 4.36 14.01 9.79
CA SER A 156 5.42 13.20 9.19
C SER A 156 6.14 12.32 10.21
N ILE A 157 6.43 12.83 11.41
CA ILE A 157 7.03 12.03 12.49
C ILE A 157 6.08 10.91 12.92
N VAL A 158 4.79 11.21 13.13
CA VAL A 158 3.78 10.21 13.50
C VAL A 158 3.65 9.13 12.44
N LEU A 159 3.62 9.51 11.16
CA LEU A 159 3.57 8.56 10.03
C LEU A 159 4.84 7.69 9.97
N ALA A 160 6.02 8.27 10.17
CA ALA A 160 7.27 7.52 10.20
C ALA A 160 7.28 6.50 11.35
N LEU A 161 6.89 6.93 12.56
CA LEU A 161 6.79 6.05 13.73
C LEU A 161 5.75 4.95 13.53
N ALA A 162 4.59 5.28 12.95
CA ALA A 162 3.55 4.31 12.64
C ALA A 162 4.02 3.27 11.60
N ALA A 163 4.76 3.70 10.56
CA ALA A 163 5.31 2.80 9.55
C ALA A 163 6.36 1.85 10.13
N VAL A 164 7.30 2.38 10.93
CA VAL A 164 8.35 1.57 11.58
C VAL A 164 7.74 0.64 12.62
N GLY A 165 6.88 1.16 13.51
CA GLY A 165 6.20 0.39 14.55
C GLY A 165 5.28 -0.69 13.97
N GLY A 166 4.51 -0.35 12.94
CA GLY A 166 3.66 -1.31 12.22
C GLY A 166 4.47 -2.44 11.57
N THR A 167 5.63 -2.11 10.99
CA THR A 167 6.54 -3.13 10.42
C THR A 167 7.11 -4.03 11.50
N ALA A 168 7.61 -3.47 12.61
CA ALA A 168 8.15 -4.23 13.73
C ALA A 168 7.11 -5.16 14.35
N LEU A 169 5.89 -4.66 14.54
CA LEU A 169 4.76 -5.44 15.06
C LEU A 169 4.35 -6.57 14.10
N ALA A 170 4.32 -6.31 12.79
CA ALA A 170 4.05 -7.34 11.80
C ALA A 170 5.11 -8.45 11.81
N ILE A 171 6.39 -8.09 11.94
CA ILE A 171 7.48 -9.06 12.08
C ILE A 171 7.32 -9.86 13.37
N TYR A 172 7.02 -9.21 14.50
CA TYR A 172 6.86 -9.87 15.80
C TYR A 172 5.66 -10.83 15.86
N ILE A 173 4.55 -10.52 15.21
CA ILE A 173 3.35 -11.38 15.22
C ILE A 173 3.56 -12.61 14.33
N ILE A 174 4.32 -12.48 13.24
CA ILE A 174 4.45 -13.53 12.22
C ILE A 174 5.72 -14.37 12.41
N GLY A 175 6.79 -13.81 12.96
CA GLY A 175 8.07 -14.48 13.24
C GLY A 175 8.10 -15.13 14.61
#